data_AF-A0A518BRZ5-F1
#
_entry.id   AF-A0A518BRZ5-F1
#
_cell.length_a   1.000
_cell.length_b   1.000
_cell.length_c   1.000
_cell.angle_alpha   90.00
_cell.angle_beta   90.00
_cell.angle_gamma   90.00
#
_symmetry.space_group_name_H-M   'P 1'
#
loop_
_entity.id
_entity.type
_entity.pdbx_description
1 polymer ?
#
loop_
_entity_poly.entity_id
_entity_poly.type
_entity_poly.pdbx_seq_one_letter_code
_entity_poly.pdbx_strand_id
1 'polypeptide(L)'
;MRVGSILFEYTGGAELVRGSGATVAELFADLETRHKGLAFRVLDEQGGLRPHIALFLDRRACRDANEVLDGVERVHVLGALSGG
;
A
#
# COMPACT_ATOMS: atom_id res chain seq x y z
N MET A 1 4.56 -7.27 -1.09
CA MET A 1 3.72 -6.39 -0.24
C MET A 1 2.65 -7.22 0.44
N ARG A 2 2.49 -7.06 1.76
CA ARG A 2 1.43 -7.70 2.54
C ARG A 2 0.27 -6.73 2.73
N VAL A 3 -0.96 -7.22 2.53
CA VAL A 3 -2.17 -6.40 2.62
C VAL A 3 -3.08 -6.87 3.75
N GLY A 4 -3.73 -5.92 4.42
CA GLY A 4 -4.77 -6.20 5.39
C GLY A 4 -6.07 -6.66 4.73
N SER A 5 -6.93 -7.31 5.51
CA SER A 5 -8.21 -7.87 5.05
C SER A 5 -9.10 -6.85 4.34
N ILE A 6 -9.03 -5.57 4.70
CA ILE A 6 -9.80 -4.49 4.04
C ILE A 6 -9.45 -4.29 2.55
N LEU A 7 -8.35 -4.89 2.07
CA LEU A 7 -7.90 -4.81 0.68
C LEU A 7 -8.10 -6.12 -0.09
N PHE A 8 -8.62 -7.17 0.54
CA PHE A 8 -8.75 -8.51 -0.08
C PHE A 8 -9.66 -8.51 -1.31
N GLU A 9 -10.66 -7.63 -1.36
CA GLU A 9 -11.52 -7.46 -2.53
C GLU A 9 -10.73 -7.10 -3.81
N TYR A 10 -9.64 -6.33 -3.66
CA TYR A 10 -8.79 -5.88 -4.78
C TYR A 10 -7.71 -6.90 -5.14
N THR A 11 -7.33 -7.75 -4.20
CA THR A 11 -6.27 -8.76 -4.38
C THR A 11 -6.80 -10.16 -4.65
N GLY A 12 -8.11 -10.33 -4.82
CA GLY A 12 -8.73 -11.65 -5.00
C GLY A 12 -8.57 -12.56 -3.78
N GLY A 13 -8.56 -11.98 -2.58
CA GLY A 13 -8.34 -12.70 -1.33
C GLY A 13 -6.87 -12.95 -0.97
N ALA A 14 -5.92 -12.55 -1.83
CA ALA A 14 -4.50 -12.74 -1.55
C ALA A 14 -3.99 -11.77 -0.47
N GLU A 15 -3.36 -12.33 0.56
CA GLU A 15 -2.72 -11.54 1.63
C GLU A 15 -1.33 -11.01 1.24
N LEU A 16 -0.69 -11.66 0.26
CA LEU A 16 0.62 -11.28 -0.27
C LEU A 16 0.52 -11.04 -1.77
N VAL A 17 0.91 -9.84 -2.21
CA VAL A 17 0.99 -9.45 -3.62
C VAL A 17 2.38 -8.98 -3.97
N ARG A 18 2.77 -9.15 -5.23
CA ARG A 18 4.09 -8.73 -5.75
C ARG A 18 3.92 -7.49 -6.62
N GLY A 19 4.80 -6.52 -6.38
CA GLY A 19 4.91 -5.32 -7.20
C GLY A 19 6.30 -4.71 -7.02
N SER A 20 6.64 -3.77 -7.90
CA SER A 20 7.92 -3.08 -7.97
C SER A 20 7.74 -1.60 -8.27
N GLY A 21 8.62 -0.78 -7.72
CA GLY A 21 8.68 0.67 -7.97
C GLY A 21 9.84 1.28 -7.18
N ALA A 22 10.34 2.43 -7.62
CA ALA A 22 11.37 3.17 -6.88
C ALA A 22 10.77 3.90 -5.67
N THR A 23 9.47 4.20 -5.70
CA THR A 23 8.72 4.84 -4.61
C THR A 23 7.46 4.07 -4.25
N VAL A 24 6.83 4.41 -3.13
CA VAL A 24 5.52 3.85 -2.74
C VAL A 24 4.46 4.12 -3.82
N ALA A 25 4.41 5.32 -4.38
CA ALA A 25 3.47 5.68 -5.44
C ALA A 25 3.67 4.82 -6.69
N GLU A 26 4.92 4.62 -7.12
CA GLU A 26 5.24 3.75 -8.26
C GLU A 26 4.91 2.28 -7.99
N LEU A 27 5.16 1.80 -6.78
CA LEU A 27 4.76 0.45 -6.37
C LEU A 27 3.24 0.25 -6.51
N PHE A 28 2.43 1.22 -6.08
CA PHE A 28 0.97 1.13 -6.25
C PHE A 28 0.55 1.27 -7.71
N ALA A 29 1.24 2.09 -8.51
CA ALA A 29 0.98 2.19 -9.94
C ALA A 29 1.24 0.85 -10.67
N ASP A 30 2.30 0.14 -10.33
CA ASP A 30 2.59 -1.20 -10.86
C ASP A 30 1.55 -2.23 -10.38
N LEU A 31 1.14 -2.18 -9.12
CA LEU A 31 0.11 -3.07 -8.58
C LEU A 31 -1.27 -2.85 -9.22
N GLU A 32 -1.63 -1.61 -9.55
CA GLU A 32 -2.90 -1.24 -10.19
C GLU A 32 -3.11 -1.98 -11.53
N THR A 33 -2.02 -2.32 -12.24
CA THR A 33 -2.09 -3.10 -13.49
C THR A 33 -2.71 -4.48 -13.33
N ARG A 34 -2.62 -5.06 -12.11
CA ARG A 34 -3.09 -6.42 -11.77
C ARG A 34 -4.19 -6.42 -10.70
N HIS A 35 -4.29 -5.37 -9.90
CA HIS A 35 -5.20 -5.23 -8.76
C HIS A 35 -5.96 -3.91 -8.87
N LYS A 36 -6.86 -3.82 -9.86
CA LYS A 36 -7.59 -2.57 -10.17
C LYS A 36 -8.36 -2.05 -8.95
N GLY A 37 -8.24 -0.75 -8.67
CA GLY A 37 -8.84 -0.06 -7.54
C GLY A 37 -8.01 -0.10 -6.25
N LEU A 38 -6.94 -0.89 -6.19
CA LEU A 38 -6.08 -0.98 -5.01
C LEU A 38 -5.39 0.34 -4.72
N ALA A 39 -4.81 0.98 -5.75
CA ALA A 39 -4.12 2.25 -5.58
C ALA A 39 -5.10 3.33 -5.09
N PHE A 40 -6.30 3.39 -5.67
CA PHE A 40 -7.35 4.33 -5.26
C PHE A 40 -7.80 4.13 -3.81
N ARG A 41 -7.77 2.88 -3.30
CA ARG A 41 -8.14 2.59 -1.91
C ARG A 41 -7.08 3.05 -0.90
N VAL A 42 -5.84 3.18 -1.34
CA VAL A 42 -4.67 3.52 -0.50
C VAL A 42 -4.25 4.98 -0.64
N LEU A 43 -4.26 5.51 -1.86
CA LEU A 43 -3.87 6.86 -2.22
C LEU A 43 -5.10 7.74 -2.46
N ASP A 44 -5.01 9.02 -2.11
CA ASP A 44 -6.00 10.05 -2.47
C ASP A 44 -5.81 10.59 -3.89
N GLU A 45 -6.67 11.51 -4.34
CA GLU A 45 -6.58 12.08 -5.70
C GLU A 45 -5.32 12.93 -5.94
N GLN A 46 -4.60 13.32 -4.88
CA GLN A 46 -3.35 14.08 -4.95
C GLN A 46 -2.12 13.16 -4.88
N GLY A 47 -2.32 11.85 -4.78
CA GLY A 47 -1.27 10.85 -4.64
C GLY A 47 -0.76 10.69 -3.21
N GLY A 48 -1.39 11.31 -2.20
CA GLY A 48 -1.06 11.18 -0.79
C GLY A 48 -1.64 9.89 -0.18
N LEU A 49 -1.08 9.44 0.95
CA LEU A 49 -1.64 8.30 1.69
C LEU A 49 -2.94 8.71 2.38
N ARG A 50 -4.01 7.92 2.19
CA ARG A 50 -5.30 8.18 2.85
C ARG A 50 -5.17 8.04 4.37
N PRO A 51 -5.88 8.86 5.17
CA PRO A 51 -5.73 8.90 6.62
C PRO A 51 -6.12 7.59 7.34
N HIS A 52 -7.00 6.79 6.72
CA HIS A 52 -7.42 5.49 7.25
C HIS A 52 -6.51 4.34 6.82
N ILE A 53 -5.34 4.63 6.25
CA ILE A 53 -4.36 3.64 5.81
C ILE A 53 -3.08 3.81 6.61
N ALA A 54 -2.62 2.71 7.19
CA ALA A 54 -1.31 2.60 7.80
C ALA A 54 -0.40 1.83 6.85
N LEU A 55 0.64 2.50 6.35
CA LEU A 55 1.66 1.90 5.50
C LEU A 55 2.97 1.77 6.28
N PHE A 56 3.61 0.62 6.16
CA PHE A 56 4.90 0.36 6.79
C PHE A 56 5.91 -0.12 5.76
N LEU A 57 7.09 0.48 5.79
CA LEU A 57 8.29 0.04 5.09
C LEU A 57 9.16 -0.69 6.10
N ASP A 58 9.26 -2.00 5.93
CA ASP A 58 9.76 -2.97 6.89
C ASP A 58 9.07 -2.88 8.25
N ARG A 59 9.62 -2.08 9.18
CA ARG A 59 9.09 -1.85 10.54
C ARG A 59 8.81 -0.38 10.82
N ARG A 60 8.98 0.50 9.83
CA ARG A 60 8.81 1.95 9.98
C ARG A 60 7.53 2.41 9.31
N ALA A 61 6.74 3.20 10.03
CA ALA A 61 5.57 3.84 9.45
C ALA A 61 6.00 4.84 8.36
N CYS A 62 5.34 4.76 7.22
CA CYS A 62 5.51 5.68 6.11
C CYS A 62 4.20 6.47 5.94
N ARG A 63 4.35 7.78 5.75
CA ARG A 63 3.23 8.73 5.57
C ARG A 63 3.33 9.52 4.26
N ASP A 64 4.39 9.28 3.49
CA ASP A 64 4.63 9.95 2.22
C ASP A 64 4.70 8.90 1.10
N ALA A 65 3.79 8.99 0.14
CA ALA A 65 3.77 8.08 -1.00
C ALA A 65 4.98 8.29 -1.95
N ASN A 66 5.70 9.39 -1.86
CA ASN A 66 6.92 9.62 -2.63
C ASN A 66 8.16 9.04 -1.95
N GLU A 67 8.02 8.41 -0.79
CA GLU A 67 9.13 7.80 -0.09
C GLU A 67 9.78 6.69 -0.94
N VAL A 68 11.11 6.76 -1.03
CA VAL A 68 11.95 5.86 -1.82
C VAL A 68 12.02 4.48 -1.16
N LEU A 69 11.90 3.43 -1.97
CA LEU A 69 11.90 2.02 -1.55
C LEU A 69 13.29 1.36 -1.61
N ASP A 70 14.36 2.15 -1.71
CA ASP A 70 15.72 1.64 -1.74
C ASP A 70 16.06 0.90 -0.44
N GLY A 71 16.54 -0.34 -0.58
CA GLY A 71 16.81 -1.25 0.55
C GLY A 71 15.57 -1.73 1.32
N VAL A 72 14.35 -1.39 0.90
CA VAL A 72 13.11 -1.86 1.54
C VAL A 72 12.77 -3.27 1.07
N GLU A 73 12.71 -4.22 1.99
CA GLU A 73 12.37 -5.61 1.66
C GLU A 73 10.87 -5.88 1.71
N ARG A 74 10.17 -5.23 2.64
CA ARG A 74 8.78 -5.56 2.98
C ARG A 74 7.91 -4.33 3.14
N VAL A 75 6.91 -4.20 2.27
CA VAL A 75 5.82 -3.22 2.42
C VAL A 75 4.60 -3.89 3.04
N HIS A 76 4.03 -3.27 4.08
CA HIS A 76 2.77 -3.68 4.70
C HIS A 76 1.73 -2.56 4.59
N VAL A 77 0.49 -2.90 4.24
CA VAL A 77 -0.61 -1.95 4.12
C VAL A 77 -1.79 -2.45 4.93
N LEU A 78 -2.25 -1.65 5.88
CA LEU A 78 -3.31 -2.00 6.82
C LEU A 78 -4.36 -0.90 6.85
N GLY A 79 -5.61 -1.27 7.10
CA GLY A 79 -6.62 -0.31 7.53
C GLY A 79 -6.28 0.17 8.94
N ALA A 80 -6.24 1.48 9.14
CA ALA A 80 -6.14 2.06 10.47
C ALA A 80 -7.46 1.78 11.20
N LEU A 81 -7.51 0.69 11.96
CA LEU A 81 -8.57 0.44 12.92
C LEU A 81 -8.29 1.35 14.11
N SER A 82 -9.11 2.38 14.28
CA SER A 82 -9.23 3.05 15.58
C SER A 82 -9.76 1.99 16.54
N GLY A 83 -8.87 1.39 17.33
CA GLY A 83 -9.28 0.50 18.42
C GLY A 83 -10.32 1.20 19.28
N GLY A 84 -11.40 0.49 19.62
CA GLY A 84 -12.38 0.94 20.60
C GLY A 84 -11.79 1.03 22.00
#